data_AF-A0A3S0LEA5-F1
#
_entry.id   AF-A0A3S0LEA5-F1
#
_cell.length_a   1.000
_cell.length_b   1.000
_cell.length_c   1.000
_cell.angle_alpha   90.00
_cell.angle_beta   90.00
_cell.angle_gamma   90.00
#
_symmetry.space_group_name_H-M   'P 1'
#
loop_
_entity.id
_entity.type
_entity.pdbx_description
1 polymer ?
#
loop_
_entity_poly.entity_id
_entity_poly.type
_entity_poly.pdbx_seq_one_letter_code
_entity_poly.pdbx_strand_id
1 'polypeptide(L)'
;MLPVVRVEFGIGLVILALAAALLLFLRRHKVRRHRKRINIMRHIDTMSGADFERFLAQYFRKQGYCVELTKASGDFGADLILRKGRQRIVVQAKRWTGTVGVSSVQEVVAARHYYKATEAWLITNSTLTRNAEKLAHGTDVRVWARACLLEKLQ
;
A
#
# COMPACT_ATOMS: atom_id res chain seq x y z
N MET A 1 -37.82 -51.86 1.93
CA MET A 1 -36.53 -51.42 1.35
C MET A 1 -36.49 -49.96 0.87
N LEU A 2 -37.51 -49.13 1.12
CA LEU A 2 -37.58 -47.74 0.63
C LEU A 2 -37.17 -46.58 1.60
N PRO A 3 -36.92 -46.77 2.91
CA PRO A 3 -36.61 -45.62 3.80
C PRO A 3 -35.13 -45.18 3.74
N VAL A 4 -34.18 -46.11 3.57
CA VAL A 4 -32.74 -45.81 3.58
C VAL A 4 -32.35 -44.92 2.39
N VAL A 5 -32.91 -45.20 1.21
CA VAL A 5 -32.63 -44.44 -0.01
C VAL A 5 -33.01 -42.95 0.14
N ARG A 6 -34.13 -42.63 0.81
CA ARG A 6 -34.58 -41.24 1.01
C ARG A 6 -33.68 -40.43 1.95
N VAL A 7 -33.07 -41.07 2.94
CA VAL A 7 -32.17 -40.41 3.90
C VAL A 7 -30.88 -39.96 3.21
N GLU A 8 -30.33 -40.78 2.31
CA GLU A 8 -29.10 -40.43 1.57
C GLU A 8 -29.31 -39.25 0.60
N PHE A 9 -30.46 -39.18 -0.08
CA PHE A 9 -30.81 -38.03 -0.93
C PHE A 9 -30.89 -36.71 -0.14
N GLY A 10 -31.39 -36.75 1.11
CA GLY A 10 -31.48 -35.58 1.97
C GLY A 10 -30.10 -35.05 2.40
N ILE A 11 -29.17 -35.94 2.74
CA ILE A 11 -27.80 -35.58 3.12
C ILE A 11 -27.06 -34.94 1.95
N GLY A 12 -27.22 -35.48 0.73
CA GLY A 12 -26.62 -34.91 -0.49
C GLY A 12 -27.07 -33.47 -0.77
N LEU A 13 -28.36 -33.16 -0.60
CA LEU A 13 -28.90 -31.80 -0.75
C LEU A 13 -28.36 -30.82 0.28
N VAL A 14 -28.21 -31.25 1.54
CA VAL A 14 -27.65 -30.41 2.61
C VAL A 14 -26.17 -30.10 2.34
N ILE A 15 -25.37 -31.09 1.93
CA ILE A 15 -23.96 -30.89 1.57
C ILE A 15 -23.84 -29.92 0.39
N LEU A 16 -24.67 -30.09 -0.65
CA LEU A 16 -24.70 -29.19 -1.80
C LEU A 16 -25.04 -27.76 -1.41
N ALA A 17 -26.04 -27.57 -0.53
CA ALA A 17 -26.44 -26.25 -0.04
C ALA A 17 -25.33 -25.59 0.80
N LEU A 18 -24.66 -26.33 1.68
CA LEU A 18 -23.54 -25.83 2.48
C LEU A 18 -22.33 -25.47 1.61
N ALA A 19 -22.01 -26.30 0.62
CA ALA A 19 -20.94 -26.03 -0.34
C ALA A 19 -21.26 -24.77 -1.18
N ALA A 20 -22.49 -24.63 -1.66
CA ALA A 20 -22.94 -23.43 -2.37
C ALA A 20 -22.88 -22.17 -1.49
N ALA A 21 -23.33 -22.26 -0.23
CA ALA A 21 -23.25 -21.17 0.73
C ALA A 21 -21.80 -20.76 1.02
N LEU A 22 -20.89 -21.72 1.19
CA LEU A 22 -19.46 -21.47 1.36
C LEU A 22 -18.86 -20.80 0.12
N LEU A 23 -19.16 -21.30 -1.09
CA LEU A 23 -18.70 -20.70 -2.35
C LEU A 23 -19.20 -19.25 -2.50
N LEU A 24 -20.47 -18.99 -2.20
CA LEU A 24 -21.04 -17.64 -2.20
C LEU A 24 -20.39 -16.75 -1.14
N PHE A 25 -20.11 -17.27 0.05
CA PHE A 25 -19.42 -16.55 1.12
C PHE A 25 -17.99 -16.17 0.70
N LEU A 26 -17.20 -17.12 0.18
CA LEU A 26 -15.85 -16.88 -0.31
C LEU A 26 -15.85 -15.89 -1.49
N ARG A 27 -16.80 -16.01 -2.42
CA ARG A 27 -16.99 -15.07 -3.54
C ARG A 27 -17.33 -13.67 -3.02
N ARG A 28 -18.30 -13.52 -2.11
CA ARG A 28 -18.67 -12.24 -1.49
C ARG A 28 -17.49 -11.62 -0.76
N HIS A 29 -16.73 -12.41 -0.02
CA HIS A 29 -15.57 -11.94 0.71
C HIS A 29 -14.46 -11.44 -0.24
N LYS A 30 -14.16 -12.20 -1.30
CA LYS A 30 -13.21 -11.81 -2.35
C LYS A 30 -13.64 -10.54 -3.07
N VAL A 31 -14.92 -10.44 -3.46
CA VAL A 31 -15.49 -9.25 -4.13
C VAL A 31 -15.50 -8.02 -3.23
N ARG A 32 -15.86 -8.16 -1.95
CA ARG A 32 -15.83 -7.06 -0.96
C ARG A 32 -14.41 -6.52 -0.78
N ARG A 33 -13.41 -7.41 -0.63
CA ARG A 33 -11.99 -7.01 -0.57
C ARG A 33 -11.57 -6.29 -1.85
N HIS A 34 -11.93 -6.82 -3.02
CA HIS A 34 -11.59 -6.20 -4.31
C HIS A 34 -12.22 -4.80 -4.46
N ARG A 35 -13.50 -4.63 -4.12
CA ARG A 35 -14.16 -3.30 -4.16
C ARG A 35 -13.50 -2.29 -3.24
N LYS A 36 -13.16 -2.68 -2.00
CA LYS A 36 -12.42 -1.81 -1.06
C LYS A 36 -11.08 -1.36 -1.65
N ARG A 37 -10.33 -2.30 -2.25
CA ARG A 37 -9.04 -2.02 -2.91
C ARG A 37 -9.17 -1.02 -4.06
N ILE A 38 -10.15 -1.20 -4.93
CA ILE A 38 -10.36 -0.26 -6.04
C ILE A 38 -10.78 1.11 -5.51
N ASN A 39 -11.66 1.16 -4.50
CA ASN A 39 -12.12 2.43 -3.92
C ASN A 39 -10.98 3.22 -3.28
N ILE A 40 -10.08 2.58 -2.50
CA ILE A 40 -8.97 3.30 -1.86
C ILE A 40 -7.98 3.86 -2.89
N MET A 41 -7.63 3.09 -3.92
CA MET A 41 -6.71 3.58 -4.95
C MET A 41 -7.34 4.67 -5.80
N ARG A 42 -8.62 4.54 -6.18
CA ARG A 42 -9.34 5.62 -6.87
C ARG A 42 -9.36 6.91 -6.05
N HIS A 43 -9.56 6.79 -4.74
CA HIS A 43 -9.53 7.96 -3.87
C HIS A 43 -8.13 8.61 -3.83
N ILE A 44 -7.06 7.81 -3.68
CA ILE A 44 -5.68 8.30 -3.74
C ILE A 44 -5.36 8.97 -5.09
N ASP A 45 -5.83 8.39 -6.20
CA ASP A 45 -5.58 8.91 -7.54
C ASP A 45 -6.22 10.31 -7.75
N THR A 46 -7.21 10.70 -6.94
CA THR A 46 -7.85 12.03 -6.96
C THR A 46 -7.20 13.06 -6.03
N MET A 47 -6.25 12.66 -5.18
CA MET A 47 -5.62 13.57 -4.20
C MET A 47 -4.64 14.54 -4.86
N SER A 48 -4.45 15.73 -4.28
CA SER A 48 -3.25 16.53 -4.56
C SER A 48 -2.00 15.85 -4.00
N GLY A 49 -0.80 16.35 -4.34
CA GLY A 49 0.45 15.84 -3.75
C GLY A 49 0.45 16.03 -2.23
N ALA A 50 0.15 17.25 -1.77
CA ALA A 50 0.04 17.58 -0.36
C ALA A 50 -1.03 16.76 0.38
N ASP A 51 -2.17 16.46 -0.25
CA ASP A 51 -3.19 15.59 0.36
C ASP A 51 -2.69 14.16 0.52
N PHE A 52 -1.91 13.66 -0.45
CA PHE A 52 -1.31 12.34 -0.37
C PHE A 52 -0.26 12.26 0.75
N GLU A 53 0.56 13.30 0.93
CA GLU A 53 1.51 13.41 2.05
C GLU A 53 0.77 13.39 3.40
N ARG A 54 -0.29 14.20 3.55
CA ARG A 54 -1.11 14.21 4.77
C ARG A 54 -1.79 12.87 5.02
N PHE A 55 -2.28 12.21 3.96
CA PHE A 55 -2.88 10.89 4.04
C PHE A 55 -1.87 9.86 4.57
N LEU A 56 -0.65 9.83 4.00
CA LEU A 56 0.42 8.96 4.47
C LEU A 56 0.82 9.29 5.90
N ALA A 57 0.87 10.56 6.27
CA ALA A 57 1.18 10.97 7.63
C ALA A 57 0.16 10.45 8.64
N GLN A 58 -1.14 10.55 8.33
CA GLN A 58 -2.19 9.96 9.16
C GLN A 58 -2.10 8.44 9.23
N TYR A 59 -1.85 7.79 8.10
CA TYR A 59 -1.66 6.34 8.04
C TYR A 59 -0.51 5.90 8.96
N PHE A 60 0.67 6.51 8.84
CA PHE A 60 1.84 6.15 9.66
C PHE A 60 1.65 6.46 11.15
N ARG A 61 0.96 7.56 11.49
CA ARG A 61 0.59 7.84 12.89
C ARG A 61 -0.27 6.71 13.47
N LYS A 62 -1.26 6.21 12.72
CA LYS A 62 -2.08 5.06 13.13
C LYS A 62 -1.27 3.77 13.29
N GLN A 63 -0.17 3.63 12.55
CA GLN A 63 0.79 2.51 12.70
C GLN A 63 1.79 2.71 13.86
N GLY A 64 1.63 3.76 14.67
CA GLY A 64 2.45 4.05 15.85
C GLY A 64 3.79 4.69 15.53
N TYR A 65 3.92 5.39 14.40
CA TYR A 65 5.08 6.24 14.12
C TYR A 65 4.83 7.66 14.63
N CYS A 66 5.88 8.31 15.15
CA CYS A 66 5.92 9.77 15.21
C CYS A 66 6.20 10.30 13.80
N VAL A 67 5.41 11.25 13.32
CA VAL A 67 5.46 11.73 11.94
C VAL A 67 5.55 13.24 11.87
N GLU A 68 6.60 13.71 11.22
CA GLU A 68 6.84 15.10 10.84
C GLU A 68 6.64 15.25 9.32
N LEU A 69 5.84 16.22 8.91
CA LEU A 69 5.76 16.67 7.51
C LEU A 69 6.82 17.76 7.31
N THR A 70 7.59 17.67 6.23
CA THR A 70 8.59 18.69 5.90
C THR A 70 7.92 19.90 5.25
N LYS A 71 8.69 20.97 5.06
CA LYS A 71 8.21 22.18 4.39
C LYS A 71 8.06 21.91 2.89
N ALA A 72 7.10 22.54 2.23
CA ALA A 72 6.90 22.39 0.79
C ALA A 72 8.09 22.87 -0.07
N SER A 73 9.03 23.63 0.49
CA SER A 73 10.25 24.09 -0.19
C SER A 73 11.47 23.92 0.73
N GLY A 74 12.61 23.59 0.11
CA GLY A 74 13.88 23.38 0.83
C GLY A 74 13.84 22.16 1.75
N ASP A 75 13.07 21.13 1.39
CA ASP A 75 12.91 19.89 2.14
C ASP A 75 14.04 18.88 1.93
N PHE A 76 14.97 19.19 1.03
CA PHE A 76 16.09 18.33 0.64
C PHE A 76 15.64 16.95 0.11
N GLY A 77 14.42 16.84 -0.44
CA GLY A 77 13.92 15.64 -1.10
C GLY A 77 13.26 14.60 -0.18
N ALA A 78 12.69 15.02 0.95
CA ALA A 78 11.81 14.20 1.76
C ALA A 78 10.57 14.97 2.16
N ASP A 79 9.39 14.38 1.96
CA ASP A 79 8.09 14.96 2.33
C ASP A 79 7.68 14.59 3.78
N LEU A 80 8.12 13.41 4.27
CA LEU A 80 7.88 12.99 5.66
C LEU A 80 9.15 12.46 6.33
N ILE A 81 9.23 12.68 7.64
CA ILE A 81 10.20 12.04 8.52
C ILE A 81 9.45 11.21 9.56
N LEU A 82 9.66 9.89 9.54
CA LEU A 82 9.06 8.94 10.46
C LEU A 82 10.05 8.52 11.54
N ARG A 83 9.57 8.34 12.76
CA ARG A 83 10.35 7.80 13.88
C ARG A 83 9.58 6.72 14.64
N LYS A 84 10.24 5.60 14.90
CA LYS A 84 9.73 4.51 15.75
C LYS A 84 10.89 3.77 16.41
N GLY A 85 11.01 3.89 17.73
CA GLY A 85 12.19 3.41 18.44
C GLY A 85 13.47 4.03 17.90
N ARG A 86 14.44 3.21 17.47
CA ARG A 86 15.71 3.65 16.88
C ARG A 86 15.64 3.93 15.37
N GLN A 87 14.52 3.62 14.72
CA GLN A 87 14.36 3.85 13.29
C GLN A 87 14.03 5.32 13.03
N ARG A 88 14.79 5.93 12.11
CA ARG A 88 14.49 7.24 11.52
C ARG A 88 14.40 7.04 10.02
N ILE A 89 13.25 7.32 9.44
CA ILE A 89 12.95 7.02 8.04
C ILE A 89 12.62 8.33 7.34
N VAL A 90 13.27 8.61 6.22
CA VAL A 90 12.84 9.67 5.30
C VAL A 90 11.95 9.08 4.23
N VAL A 91 10.88 9.79 3.90
CA VAL A 91 9.91 9.36 2.89
C VAL A 91 9.77 10.44 1.84
N GLN A 92 9.96 10.06 0.58
CA GLN A 92 9.52 10.84 -0.57
C GLN A 92 8.20 10.25 -1.07
N ALA A 93 7.16 11.07 -1.11
CA ALA A 93 5.81 10.75 -1.50
C ALA A 93 5.50 11.36 -2.87
N LYS A 94 5.18 10.51 -3.86
CA LYS A 94 4.81 10.96 -5.22
C LYS A 94 3.41 10.49 -5.57
N ARG A 95 2.43 11.39 -5.52
CA ARG A 95 1.15 11.22 -6.24
C ARG A 95 1.35 11.63 -7.69
N TRP A 96 1.40 10.66 -8.60
CA TRP A 96 1.76 10.88 -10.00
C TRP A 96 0.81 10.17 -10.96
N THR A 97 0.64 10.72 -12.16
CA THR A 97 -0.19 10.14 -13.23
C THR A 97 0.63 9.29 -14.21
N GLY A 98 1.90 9.63 -14.41
CA GLY A 98 2.85 8.86 -15.23
C GLY A 98 3.69 7.90 -14.39
N THR A 99 4.84 7.50 -14.92
CA THR A 99 5.84 6.70 -14.18
C THR A 99 6.79 7.59 -13.38
N VAL A 100 7.26 7.08 -12.24
CA VAL A 100 8.24 7.77 -11.40
C VAL A 100 9.66 7.52 -11.93
N GLY A 101 10.39 8.61 -12.18
CA GLY A 101 11.74 8.61 -12.72
C GLY A 101 12.84 8.44 -11.67
N VAL A 102 14.09 8.41 -12.15
CA VAL A 102 15.28 8.25 -11.30
C VAL A 102 15.48 9.41 -10.31
N SER A 103 15.02 10.62 -10.65
CA SER A 103 15.18 11.82 -9.81
C SER A 103 14.57 11.63 -8.43
N SER A 104 13.38 11.03 -8.33
CA SER A 104 12.72 10.81 -7.03
C SER A 104 13.48 9.84 -6.12
N VAL A 105 14.21 8.89 -6.70
CA VAL A 105 15.10 8.01 -5.95
C VAL A 105 16.34 8.77 -5.48
N GLN A 106 16.93 9.59 -6.35
CA GLN A 106 18.08 10.43 -6.00
C GLN A 106 17.74 11.43 -4.89
N GLU A 107 16.57 12.07 -4.97
CA GLU A 107 16.03 12.98 -3.95
C GLU A 107 16.00 12.31 -2.57
N VAL A 108 15.35 11.14 -2.45
CA VAL A 108 15.21 10.49 -1.14
C VAL A 108 16.53 9.91 -0.62
N VAL A 109 17.44 9.50 -1.52
CA VAL A 109 18.80 9.10 -1.14
C VAL A 109 19.57 10.28 -0.56
N ALA A 110 19.49 11.46 -1.18
CA ALA A 110 20.10 12.67 -0.64
C ALA A 110 19.49 13.05 0.72
N ALA A 111 18.16 13.00 0.83
CA ALA A 111 17.44 13.28 2.07
C ALA A 111 17.88 12.34 3.20
N ARG A 112 18.11 11.06 2.91
CA ARG A 112 18.58 10.07 3.91
C ARG A 112 19.84 10.54 4.61
N HIS A 113 20.81 11.03 3.82
CA HIS A 113 22.08 11.53 4.33
C HIS A 113 21.88 12.84 5.09
N TYR A 114 21.16 13.79 4.50
CA TYR A 114 20.90 15.10 5.11
C TYR A 114 20.23 14.98 6.49
N TYR A 115 19.16 14.19 6.58
CA TYR A 115 18.42 13.99 7.83
C TYR A 115 19.02 12.93 8.77
N LYS A 116 20.16 12.32 8.40
CA LYS A 116 20.81 11.24 9.16
C LYS A 116 19.83 10.10 9.47
N ALA A 117 19.07 9.69 8.47
CA ALA A 117 18.05 8.66 8.57
C ALA A 117 18.63 7.27 8.34
N THR A 118 18.10 6.27 9.04
CA THR A 118 18.51 4.87 8.92
C THR A 118 17.97 4.24 7.64
N GLU A 119 16.80 4.68 7.17
CA GLU A 119 16.16 4.16 5.95
C GLU A 119 15.62 5.31 5.07
N ALA A 120 15.49 5.03 3.77
CA ALA A 120 14.89 5.91 2.78
C ALA A 120 13.77 5.19 2.04
N TRP A 121 12.58 5.79 1.98
CA TRP A 121 11.40 5.18 1.38
C TRP A 121 10.84 6.06 0.28
N LEU A 122 10.55 5.48 -0.88
CA LEU A 122 9.82 6.13 -1.97
C LEU A 122 8.41 5.52 -2.05
N ILE A 123 7.38 6.33 -1.80
CA ILE A 123 5.99 5.89 -1.79
C ILE A 123 5.24 6.57 -2.92
N THR A 124 4.56 5.81 -3.78
CA THR A 124 3.81 6.37 -4.91
C THR A 124 2.55 5.57 -5.22
N ASN A 125 1.51 6.26 -5.71
CA ASN A 125 0.31 5.64 -6.26
C ASN A 125 0.55 5.02 -7.65
N SER A 126 1.72 5.23 -8.26
CA SER A 126 2.07 4.81 -9.61
C SER A 126 3.15 3.72 -9.63
N THR A 127 3.74 3.47 -10.79
CA THR A 127 4.88 2.59 -11.02
C THR A 127 6.16 3.38 -11.25
N LEU A 128 7.30 2.71 -11.16
CA LEU A 128 8.61 3.29 -11.44
C LEU A 128 9.05 2.94 -12.86
N THR A 129 9.92 3.77 -13.42
CA THR A 129 10.71 3.38 -14.59
C THR A 129 11.70 2.27 -14.22
N ARG A 130 12.08 1.41 -15.18
CA ARG A 130 13.06 0.32 -14.95
C ARG A 130 14.39 0.83 -14.39
N ASN A 131 14.83 2.02 -14.81
CA ASN A 131 16.06 2.64 -14.28
C ASN A 131 15.87 3.13 -12.84
N ALA A 132 14.71 3.69 -12.49
CA ALA A 132 14.40 4.06 -11.11
C ALA A 132 14.33 2.82 -10.19
N GLU A 133 13.75 1.71 -10.65
CA GLU A 133 13.73 0.45 -9.88
C GLU A 133 15.15 -0.07 -9.62
N LYS A 134 15.98 -0.13 -10.66
CA LYS A 134 17.39 -0.53 -10.54
C LYS A 134 18.15 0.36 -9.55
N LEU A 135 17.97 1.68 -9.66
CA LEU A 135 18.63 2.63 -8.77
C LEU A 135 18.14 2.48 -7.33
N ALA A 136 16.83 2.31 -7.12
CA ALA A 136 16.26 2.12 -5.78
C ALA A 136 16.83 0.86 -5.12
N HIS A 137 16.95 -0.25 -5.87
CA HIS A 137 17.60 -1.46 -5.38
C HIS A 137 19.09 -1.22 -5.06
N GLY A 138 19.84 -0.55 -5.94
CA GLY A 138 21.26 -0.27 -5.72
C GLY A 138 21.57 0.74 -4.60
N THR A 139 20.56 1.41 -4.05
CA THR A 139 20.70 2.44 -3.02
C THR A 139 19.92 2.13 -1.73
N ASP A 140 19.41 0.90 -1.61
CA ASP A 140 18.59 0.42 -0.50
C ASP A 140 17.36 1.30 -0.21
N VAL A 141 16.78 1.91 -1.24
CA VAL A 141 15.53 2.65 -1.12
C VAL A 141 14.37 1.67 -1.13
N ARG A 142 13.59 1.66 -0.05
CA ARG A 142 12.37 0.87 0.03
C ARG A 142 11.27 1.52 -0.82
N VAL A 143 10.75 0.78 -1.79
CA VAL A 143 9.72 1.29 -2.70
C VAL A 143 8.35 0.73 -2.36
N TRP A 144 7.38 1.62 -2.12
CA TRP A 144 5.95 1.30 -2.07
C TRP A 144 5.29 1.86 -3.34
N ALA A 145 5.48 1.16 -4.46
CA ALA A 145 4.75 1.41 -5.69
C ALA A 145 3.29 0.91 -5.57
N ARG A 146 2.44 1.25 -6.54
CA ARG A 146 0.98 1.03 -6.51
C ARG A 146 0.52 -0.28 -5.89
N ALA A 147 1.07 -1.41 -6.33
CA ALA A 147 0.67 -2.74 -5.85
C ALA A 147 1.02 -2.95 -4.37
N CYS A 148 2.24 -2.58 -3.97
CA CYS A 148 2.72 -2.67 -2.59
C CYS A 148 1.99 -1.66 -1.68
N LEU A 149 1.82 -0.42 -2.13
CA LEU A 149 1.04 0.60 -1.40
C LEU A 149 -0.37 0.08 -1.09
N LEU A 150 -1.05 -0.49 -2.09
CA LEU A 150 -2.37 -1.07 -1.90
C LEU A 150 -2.39 -2.23 -0.91
N GLU A 151 -1.34 -3.05 -0.86
CA GLU A 151 -1.21 -4.13 0.13
C GLU A 151 -0.99 -3.60 1.55
N LYS A 152 -0.16 -2.55 1.71
CA LYS A 152 0.13 -1.95 3.02
C LYS A 152 -1.06 -1.22 3.63
N LEU A 153 -1.96 -0.66 2.81
CA LEU A 153 -3.12 0.08 3.29
C LEU A 153 -4.31 -0.80 3.75
N GLN A 154 -4.16 -2.13 3.79
CA GLN A 154 -5.20 -3.08 4.21
C GLN A 154 -5.07 -3.46 5.69
#